data_AF-A0A0B1RVA3-F1
#
_entry.id   AF-A0A0B1RVA3-F1
#
_cell.length_a   1.000
_cell.length_b   1.000
_cell.length_c   1.000
_cell.angle_alpha   90.00
_cell.angle_beta   90.00
_cell.angle_gamma   90.00
#
_symmetry.space_group_name_H-M   'P 1'
#
loop_
_entity.id
_entity.type
_entity.pdbx_description
1 polymer ?
#
loop_
_entity_poly.entity_id
_entity_poly.type
_entity_poly.pdbx_seq_one_letter_code
_entity_poly.pdbx_strand_id
1 'polypeptide(L)'
;LYCDFRERGDDQLIHWCHGAAGVILLCLTLFKRYGDKRYMKAALRCAELIWEKGVLKKGPGICHGVGGNGYAFLMTYRACGDELWLQRARCFALMLLDKNIRAAQRTPDSPFSLFEGLSGALCFLVDLMPENIEKAQFPLYPVPF
;
A
#
# COMPACT_ATOMS: atom_id res chain seq x y z
N LEU A 1 20.93 35.55 0.10
CA LEU A 1 19.77 34.66 0.30
C LEU A 1 20.19 33.26 -0.10
N TYR A 2 20.75 32.51 0.85
CA TYR A 2 21.16 31.12 0.64
C TYR A 2 19.89 30.27 0.55
N CYS A 3 19.56 29.80 -0.66
CA CYS A 3 18.61 28.68 -0.80
C CYS A 3 19.35 27.43 -0.35
N ASP A 4 19.08 27.02 0.89
CA ASP A 4 19.48 25.74 1.46
C ASP A 4 18.77 24.63 0.67
N PHE A 5 19.40 24.14 -0.40
CA PHE A 5 19.11 22.82 -0.95
C PHE A 5 19.58 21.80 0.08
N ARG A 6 18.77 21.59 1.12
CA ARG A 6 18.86 20.35 1.88
C ARG A 6 18.69 19.22 0.87
N GLU A 7 19.76 18.46 0.64
CA GLU A 7 19.63 17.09 0.18
C GLU A 7 18.59 16.44 1.10
N ARG A 8 17.39 16.14 0.57
CA ARG A 8 16.36 15.41 1.31
C ARG A 8 16.89 13.99 1.52
N GLY A 9 17.73 13.81 2.52
CA GLY A 9 18.15 12.50 3.00
C GLY A 9 16.90 11.71 3.38
N ASP A 10 16.67 10.59 2.69
CA ASP A 10 15.75 9.47 2.98
C ASP A 10 14.33 9.76 3.53
N ASP A 11 13.83 11.00 3.48
CA ASP A 11 12.48 11.42 3.90
C ASP A 11 11.39 11.04 2.87
N GLN A 12 11.53 9.87 2.23
CA GLN A 12 10.54 9.35 1.31
C GLN A 12 9.36 8.78 2.09
N LEU A 13 8.25 9.51 2.15
CA LEU A 13 6.99 9.00 2.68
C LEU A 13 6.46 7.90 1.75
N ILE A 14 6.35 6.68 2.26
CA ILE A 14 5.79 5.52 1.56
C ILE A 14 4.38 5.25 2.11
N HIS A 15 3.48 6.21 1.90
CA HIS A 15 2.12 6.20 2.43
C HIS A 15 1.07 6.27 1.32
N TRP A 16 -0.16 5.86 1.62
CA TRP A 16 -1.31 6.12 0.74
C TRP A 16 -1.60 7.61 0.67
N CYS A 17 -1.64 8.31 1.82
CA CYS A 17 -1.97 9.74 1.83
C CYS A 17 -0.89 10.62 1.19
N HIS A 18 0.39 10.22 1.25
CA HIS A 18 1.52 10.96 0.70
C HIS A 18 2.62 9.97 0.29
N GLY A 19 2.67 9.61 -0.99
CA GLY A 19 3.74 8.74 -1.51
C GLY A 19 3.31 7.71 -2.54
N ALA A 20 4.22 6.77 -2.80
CA ALA A 20 4.08 5.74 -3.82
C ALA A 20 2.81 4.88 -3.67
N ALA A 21 2.40 4.58 -2.44
CA ALA A 21 1.22 3.75 -2.18
C ALA A 21 -0.12 4.46 -2.50
N GLY A 22 -0.13 5.79 -2.60
CA GLY A 22 -1.27 6.54 -3.15
C GLY A 22 -1.20 6.67 -4.67
N VAL A 23 -0.01 7.01 -5.18
CA VAL A 23 0.23 7.21 -6.62
C VAL A 23 -0.08 5.94 -7.43
N ILE A 24 0.24 4.77 -6.88
CA ILE A 24 -0.02 3.49 -7.54
C ILE A 24 -1.50 3.30 -7.87
N LEU A 25 -2.42 3.66 -6.96
CA LEU A 25 -3.86 3.51 -7.19
C LEU A 25 -4.33 4.36 -8.36
N LEU A 26 -3.85 5.61 -8.46
CA LEU A 26 -4.11 6.48 -9.60
C LEU A 26 -3.57 5.86 -10.90
N CYS A 27 -2.31 5.40 -10.89
CA CYS A 27 -1.71 4.79 -12.07
C CYS A 27 -2.46 3.53 -12.53
N LEU A 28 -2.90 2.68 -11.62
CA LEU A 28 -3.69 1.49 -11.95
C LEU A 28 -5.06 1.85 -12.53
N THR A 29 -5.73 2.86 -11.95
CA THR A 29 -6.99 3.40 -12.50
C THR A 29 -6.81 3.93 -13.92
N LEU A 30 -5.76 4.72 -14.17
CA LEU A 30 -5.46 5.25 -15.50
C LEU A 30 -5.10 4.14 -16.49
N PHE A 31 -4.33 3.13 -16.07
CA PHE A 31 -4.02 1.97 -16.90
C PHE A 31 -5.27 1.21 -17.30
N LYS A 32 -6.16 0.90 -16.35
CA LYS A 32 -7.41 0.18 -16.63
C LYS A 32 -8.37 0.97 -17.50
N ARG A 33 -8.43 2.30 -17.32
CA ARG A 33 -9.33 3.17 -18.09
C ARG A 33 -8.84 3.42 -19.51
N TYR A 34 -7.54 3.60 -19.71
CA TYR A 34 -6.97 4.07 -20.98
C TYR A 34 -6.08 3.05 -21.70
N GLY A 35 -5.69 1.96 -21.06
CA GLY A 35 -4.83 0.92 -21.64
C GLY A 35 -3.36 1.33 -21.87
N ASP A 36 -2.97 2.55 -21.51
CA ASP A 36 -1.60 3.03 -21.73
C ASP A 36 -0.60 2.39 -20.75
N LYS A 37 0.33 1.61 -21.30
CA LYS A 37 1.37 0.88 -20.56
C LYS A 37 2.29 1.78 -19.73
N ARG A 38 2.38 3.08 -20.03
CA ARG A 38 3.17 4.03 -19.22
C ARG A 38 2.64 4.12 -17.78
N TYR A 39 1.33 4.02 -17.60
CA TYR A 39 0.72 4.04 -16.26
C TYR A 39 1.01 2.76 -15.49
N MET A 40 0.92 1.59 -16.14
CA MET A 40 1.36 0.34 -15.51
C MET A 40 2.84 0.39 -15.14
N LYS A 41 3.72 0.87 -16.04
CA LYS A 41 5.15 1.04 -15.73
C LYS A 41 5.38 1.96 -14.53
N ALA A 42 4.60 3.04 -14.40
CA ALA A 42 4.67 3.92 -13.23
C ALA A 42 4.19 3.23 -11.95
N ALA A 43 3.10 2.47 -12.02
CA ALA A 43 2.59 1.67 -10.90
C ALA A 43 3.61 0.65 -10.41
N LEU A 44 4.25 -0.10 -11.32
CA LEU A 44 5.25 -1.11 -10.96
C LEU A 44 6.48 -0.49 -10.27
N ARG A 45 6.94 0.69 -10.73
CA ARG A 45 8.02 1.43 -10.03
C ARG A 45 7.62 1.85 -8.62
N CYS A 46 6.36 2.26 -8.42
CA CYS A 46 5.83 2.57 -7.10
C CYS A 46 5.82 1.30 -6.22
N ALA A 47 5.38 0.17 -6.79
CA ALA A 47 5.32 -1.11 -6.09
C ALA A 47 6.71 -1.59 -5.66
N GLU A 48 7.74 -1.47 -6.51
CA GLU A 48 9.12 -1.80 -6.11
C GLU A 48 9.62 -0.91 -4.96
N LEU A 49 9.34 0.40 -5.00
CA LEU A 49 9.72 1.28 -3.89
C LEU A 49 9.00 0.90 -2.58
N ILE A 50 7.72 0.51 -2.66
CA ILE A 50 6.96 0.02 -1.51
C ILE A 50 7.56 -1.31 -1.00
N TRP A 51 8.06 -2.16 -1.89
CA TRP A 51 8.72 -3.41 -1.49
C TRP A 51 10.00 -3.15 -0.69
N GLU A 52 10.82 -2.19 -1.14
CA GLU A 52 12.08 -1.85 -0.48
C GLU A 52 11.89 -1.14 0.86
N LYS A 53 10.87 -0.26 0.98
CA LYS A 53 10.76 0.69 2.11
C LYS A 53 9.39 0.72 2.80
N GLY A 54 8.44 -0.13 2.42
CA GLY A 54 7.03 -0.03 2.82
C GLY A 54 6.65 -0.68 4.15
N VAL A 55 7.56 -1.34 4.86
CA VAL A 55 7.28 -1.89 6.20
C VAL A 55 7.46 -0.79 7.25
N LEU A 56 6.37 -0.08 7.54
CA LEU A 56 6.38 1.14 8.35
C LEU A 56 6.30 0.86 9.84
N LYS A 57 7.04 1.65 10.64
CA LYS A 57 6.92 1.71 12.10
C LYS A 57 5.73 2.56 12.59
N LYS A 58 4.95 3.14 11.67
CA LYS A 58 3.88 4.10 12.00
C LYS A 58 2.58 3.44 12.45
N GLY A 59 2.35 2.17 12.09
CA GLY A 59 1.20 1.40 12.54
C GLY A 59 0.63 0.47 11.47
N PRO A 60 -0.46 -0.24 11.80
CA PRO A 60 -1.05 -1.26 10.94
C PRO A 60 -2.01 -0.71 9.87
N GLY A 61 -2.53 0.51 10.05
CA GLY A 61 -3.62 1.07 9.24
C GLY A 61 -3.33 1.24 7.75
N ILE A 62 -4.35 1.72 7.02
CA ILE A 62 -4.32 1.82 5.55
C ILE A 62 -3.92 3.21 5.02
N CYS A 63 -3.97 4.26 5.83
CA CYS A 63 -3.60 5.61 5.41
C CYS A 63 -2.09 5.80 5.24
N HIS A 64 -1.33 5.27 6.20
CA HIS A 64 0.12 5.43 6.30
C HIS A 64 0.73 4.33 7.18
N GLY A 65 0.24 3.10 6.99
CA GLY A 65 0.66 1.92 7.73
C GLY A 65 0.90 0.72 6.80
N VAL A 66 1.27 -0.40 7.40
CA VAL A 66 1.63 -1.63 6.65
C VAL A 66 0.44 -2.16 5.85
N GLY A 67 -0.80 -2.09 6.36
CA GLY A 67 -1.97 -2.55 5.63
C GLY A 67 -2.23 -1.79 4.33
N GLY A 68 -2.01 -0.47 4.33
CA GLY A 68 -2.17 0.35 3.12
C GLY A 68 -1.15 0.01 2.04
N ASN A 69 0.09 -0.24 2.46
CA ASN A 69 1.16 -0.66 1.57
C ASN A 69 0.96 -2.11 1.08
N GLY A 70 0.36 -2.98 1.90
CA GLY A 70 -0.07 -4.32 1.48
C GLY A 70 -1.14 -4.26 0.40
N TYR A 71 -2.13 -3.38 0.55
CA TYR A 71 -3.16 -3.14 -0.47
C TYR A 71 -2.56 -2.69 -1.80
N ALA A 72 -1.50 -1.90 -1.82
CA ALA A 72 -0.85 -1.49 -3.07
C ALA A 72 -0.42 -2.71 -3.92
N PHE A 73 0.12 -3.75 -3.29
CA PHE A 73 0.47 -5.00 -3.97
C PHE A 73 -0.76 -5.78 -4.43
N LEU A 74 -1.79 -5.87 -3.58
CA LEU A 74 -3.04 -6.56 -3.94
C LEU A 74 -3.72 -5.88 -5.14
N MET A 75 -3.79 -4.54 -5.17
CA MET A 75 -4.34 -3.81 -6.30
C MET A 75 -3.48 -3.98 -7.56
N THR A 76 -2.16 -4.05 -7.41
CA THR A 76 -1.25 -4.32 -8.53
C THR A 76 -1.50 -5.71 -9.13
N TYR A 77 -1.65 -6.73 -8.28
CA TYR A 77 -2.03 -8.07 -8.70
C TYR A 77 -3.37 -8.03 -9.46
N ARG A 78 -4.43 -7.44 -8.89
CA ARG A 78 -5.74 -7.32 -9.57
C ARG A 78 -5.65 -6.60 -10.93
N ALA A 79 -4.66 -5.73 -11.11
CA ALA A 79 -4.48 -5.01 -12.36
C ALA A 79 -3.77 -5.81 -13.47
N CYS A 80 -2.81 -6.67 -13.12
CA CYS A 80 -1.94 -7.34 -14.09
C CYS A 80 -1.96 -8.88 -14.06
N GLY A 81 -2.47 -9.50 -13.00
CA GLY A 81 -2.50 -10.95 -12.80
C GLY A 81 -1.15 -11.59 -12.50
N ASP A 82 -0.09 -10.81 -12.26
CA ASP A 82 1.24 -11.35 -11.93
C ASP A 82 1.33 -11.73 -10.44
N GLU A 83 1.49 -13.03 -10.21
CA GLU A 83 1.49 -13.69 -8.91
C GLU A 83 2.57 -13.14 -7.96
N LEU A 84 3.66 -12.57 -8.49
CA LEU A 84 4.68 -11.89 -7.68
C LEU A 84 4.07 -10.86 -6.73
N TRP A 85 3.12 -10.07 -7.23
CA TRP A 85 2.48 -9.01 -6.44
C TRP A 85 1.54 -9.58 -5.39
N LEU A 86 0.87 -10.68 -5.69
CA LEU A 86 0.06 -11.37 -4.69
C LEU A 86 0.92 -11.97 -3.57
N GLN A 87 2.09 -12.53 -3.90
CA GLN A 87 3.04 -12.99 -2.89
C GLN A 87 3.55 -11.85 -2.01
N ARG A 88 3.87 -10.68 -2.59
CA ARG A 88 4.29 -9.51 -1.82
C ARG A 88 3.16 -8.98 -0.91
N ALA A 89 1.91 -9.00 -1.37
CA ALA A 89 0.76 -8.69 -0.51
C ALA A 89 0.67 -9.67 0.68
N ARG A 90 0.83 -10.98 0.44
CA ARG A 90 0.88 -12.01 1.50
C ARG A 90 2.04 -11.78 2.47
N CYS A 91 3.21 -11.38 2.01
CA CYS A 91 4.31 -11.00 2.89
C CYS A 91 3.90 -9.85 3.82
N PHE A 92 3.25 -8.80 3.31
CA PHE A 92 2.80 -7.67 4.13
C PHE A 92 1.70 -8.06 5.13
N ALA A 93 0.84 -9.02 4.78
CA ALA A 93 -0.11 -9.61 5.72
C ALA A 93 0.61 -10.36 6.86
N LEU A 94 1.68 -11.10 6.56
CA LEU A 94 2.51 -11.74 7.59
C LEU A 94 3.20 -10.68 8.47
N MET A 95 3.71 -9.59 7.89
CA MET A 95 4.31 -8.49 8.66
C MET A 95 3.32 -7.81 9.60
N LEU A 96 2.04 -7.70 9.23
CA LEU A 96 0.98 -7.20 10.11
C LEU A 96 0.72 -8.12 11.31
N LEU A 97 0.94 -9.42 11.16
CA LEU A 97 0.72 -10.42 12.21
C LEU A 97 1.97 -10.68 13.06
N ASP A 98 3.15 -10.29 12.58
CA ASP A 98 4.41 -10.47 13.28
C ASP A 98 4.48 -9.65 14.58
N LYS A 99 4.79 -10.33 15.68
CA LYS A 99 4.80 -9.72 17.02
C LYS A 99 5.92 -8.70 17.20
N ASN A 100 7.07 -8.91 16.58
CA ASN A 100 8.22 -8.01 16.70
C ASN A 100 7.97 -6.72 15.92
N ILE A 101 7.39 -6.83 14.73
CA ILE A 101 7.01 -5.66 13.92
C ILE A 101 5.92 -4.87 14.63
N ARG A 102 4.88 -5.53 15.14
CA ARG A 102 3.83 -4.85 15.92
C ARG A 102 4.37 -4.16 17.17
N ALA A 103 5.30 -4.78 17.88
CA ALA A 103 5.94 -4.18 19.05
C ALA A 103 6.82 -2.96 18.68
N ALA A 104 7.37 -2.92 17.47
CA ALA A 104 8.15 -1.79 16.96
C ALA A 104 7.27 -0.67 16.37
N GLN A 105 5.95 -0.88 16.26
CA GLN A 105 5.02 0.10 15.73
C GLN A 105 4.50 1.05 16.80
N ARG A 106 4.21 2.28 16.40
CA ARG A 106 3.51 3.26 17.23
C ARG A 106 2.02 2.88 17.35
N THR A 107 1.43 3.19 18.49
CA THR A 107 -0.03 3.18 18.66
C THR A 107 -0.63 4.34 17.85
N PRO A 108 -1.59 4.09 16.94
CA PRO A 108 -2.26 5.16 16.20
C PRO A 108 -3.14 6.03 17.11
N ASP A 109 -3.44 7.26 16.69
CA ASP A 109 -4.32 8.17 17.45
C ASP A 109 -5.73 7.58 17.59
N SER A 110 -6.23 6.91 16.56
CA SER A 110 -7.48 6.13 16.58
C SER A 110 -7.22 4.64 16.31
N PRO A 111 -6.85 3.82 17.32
CA PRO A 111 -6.33 2.46 17.14
C PRO A 111 -7.26 1.45 16.46
N PHE A 112 -8.57 1.71 16.46
CA PHE A 112 -9.59 0.84 15.87
C PHE A 112 -10.27 1.46 14.66
N SER A 113 -9.87 2.66 14.22
CA SER A 113 -10.47 3.32 13.05
C SER A 113 -10.14 2.61 11.74
N LEU A 114 -10.90 2.93 10.70
CA LEU A 114 -10.67 2.41 9.35
C LEU A 114 -9.29 2.83 8.80
N PHE A 115 -8.93 4.10 8.87
CA PHE A 115 -7.73 4.60 8.16
C PHE A 115 -6.42 4.46 8.95
N GLU A 116 -6.46 4.53 10.28
CA GLU A 116 -5.25 4.49 11.10
C GLU A 116 -5.09 3.16 11.84
N GLY A 117 -6.23 2.55 12.19
CA GLY A 117 -6.31 1.46 13.13
C GLY A 117 -6.42 0.07 12.52
N LEU A 118 -6.77 -0.87 13.39
CA LEU A 118 -6.92 -2.28 13.05
C LEU A 118 -8.04 -2.56 12.05
N SER A 119 -9.10 -1.74 12.00
CA SER A 119 -10.23 -2.00 11.10
C SER A 119 -9.80 -1.99 9.63
N GLY A 120 -8.96 -1.04 9.20
CA GLY A 120 -8.41 -1.05 7.84
C GLY A 120 -7.43 -2.18 7.58
N ALA A 121 -6.61 -2.53 8.57
CA ALA A 121 -5.72 -3.69 8.45
C ALA A 121 -6.53 -4.99 8.30
N LEU A 122 -7.65 -5.12 8.99
CA LEU A 122 -8.57 -6.25 8.85
C LEU A 122 -9.25 -6.27 7.47
N CYS A 123 -9.65 -5.11 6.93
CA CYS A 123 -10.14 -5.05 5.54
C CYS A 123 -9.11 -5.64 4.58
N PHE A 124 -7.83 -5.27 4.71
CA PHE A 124 -6.76 -5.82 3.88
C PHE A 124 -6.64 -7.33 4.01
N LEU A 125 -6.64 -7.87 5.24
CA LEU A 125 -6.53 -9.31 5.47
C LEU A 125 -7.73 -10.08 4.90
N VAL A 126 -8.94 -9.55 5.06
CA VAL A 126 -10.17 -10.15 4.52
C VAL A 126 -10.17 -10.14 3.00
N ASP A 127 -9.77 -9.03 2.38
CA ASP A 127 -9.67 -8.89 0.93
C ASP A 127 -8.60 -9.81 0.31
N LEU A 128 -7.59 -10.20 1.09
CA LEU A 128 -6.53 -11.11 0.66
C LEU A 128 -6.94 -12.59 0.72
N MET A 129 -8.11 -12.92 1.29
CA MET A 129 -8.62 -14.29 1.31
C MET A 129 -8.98 -14.76 -0.11
N PRO A 130 -8.74 -16.03 -0.48
CA PRO A 130 -8.93 -16.54 -1.84
C PRO A 130 -10.30 -16.21 -2.47
N GLU A 131 -11.37 -16.24 -1.67
CA GLU A 131 -12.74 -15.95 -2.07
C GLU A 131 -13.02 -14.46 -2.35
N ASN A 132 -12.14 -13.56 -1.88
CA ASN A 132 -12.31 -12.11 -1.93
C ASN A 132 -11.32 -11.40 -2.85
N ILE A 133 -10.18 -12.01 -3.20
CA ILE A 133 -9.12 -11.38 -4.01
C ILE A 133 -9.66 -10.75 -5.29
N GLU A 134 -10.57 -11.43 -5.99
CA GLU A 134 -11.16 -10.95 -7.26
C GLU A 134 -12.13 -9.78 -7.08
N LYS A 135 -12.51 -9.45 -5.83
CA LYS A 135 -13.41 -8.34 -5.47
C LYS A 135 -12.69 -7.23 -4.68
N ALA A 136 -11.48 -7.49 -4.19
CA ALA A 136 -10.76 -6.63 -3.26
C ALA A 136 -10.57 -5.20 -3.78
N GLN A 137 -10.94 -4.19 -3.00
CA GLN A 137 -10.76 -2.79 -3.37
C GLN A 137 -10.09 -2.06 -2.22
N PHE A 138 -9.21 -1.10 -2.52
CA PHE A 138 -8.77 -0.19 -1.47
C PHE A 138 -10.01 0.55 -0.91
N PRO A 139 -10.26 0.53 0.42
CA PRO A 139 -11.46 1.12 0.98
C PRO A 139 -11.67 2.58 0.55
N LEU A 140 -12.85 2.89 0.02
CA LEU A 140 -13.24 4.22 -0.49
C LEU A 140 -12.43 4.72 -1.70
N TYR A 141 -11.64 3.87 -2.35
CA TYR A 141 -10.95 4.17 -3.62
C TYR A 141 -11.14 3.02 -4.62
N PRO A 142 -12.28 2.93 -5.31
CA PRO A 142 -12.54 1.86 -6.26
C PRO A 142 -11.72 2.04 -7.55
N VAL A 143 -10.91 1.03 -7.88
CA VAL A 143 -10.21 0.93 -9.17
C VAL A 143 -11.10 0.16 -10.16
N PRO A 144 -11.25 0.63 -11.43
CA PRO A 144 -12.12 0.00 -12.42
C PRO A 144 -11.44 -1.22 -13.08
N PHE A 145 -11.30 -2.31 -12.33
CA PHE A 145 -10.63 -3.53 -12.78
C PHE A 145 -11.31 -4.23 -13.96
#